data_AF-A0A3D2WJS2-F1
#
_entry.id   AF-A0A3D2WJS2-F1
#
_cell.length_a   1.000
_cell.length_b   1.000
_cell.length_c   1.000
_cell.angle_alpha   90.00
_cell.angle_beta   90.00
_cell.angle_gamma   90.00
#
_symmetry.space_group_name_H-M   'P 1'
#
loop_
_entity.id
_entity.type
_entity.pdbx_description
1 polymer ?
#
loop_
_entity_poly.entity_id
_entity_poly.type
_entity_poly.pdbx_seq_one_letter_code
_entity_poly.pdbx_strand_id
1 'polypeptide(L)'
;QQFASRMVGDPTIMKRPMGRVANPVNSMGANITISDAGTPPVVIEPAQGPLKAIHYDMPVVSAQVKSAVLLAALYAEGTTTIKEIGPARDHTERMLK
;
A
#
# COMPACT_ATOMS: atom_id res chain seq x y z
N GLN A 1 -5.48 10.22 3.70
CA GLN A 1 -6.89 10.60 3.48
C GLN A 1 -7.50 11.11 4.78
N GLN A 2 -8.54 11.95 4.71
CA GLN A 2 -9.14 12.62 5.89
C GLN A 2 -10.39 11.89 6.45
N PHE A 3 -10.80 10.78 5.85
CA PHE A 3 -11.98 10.02 6.26
C PHE A 3 -11.63 8.54 6.46
N ALA A 4 -12.41 7.88 7.30
CA ALA A 4 -12.29 6.45 7.54
C ALA A 4 -12.88 5.66 6.36
N SER A 5 -12.21 4.57 6.00
CA SER A 5 -12.64 3.64 4.95
C SER A 5 -12.49 2.21 5.43
N ARG A 6 -13.52 1.38 5.20
CA ARG A 6 -13.47 -0.06 5.48
C ARG A 6 -13.67 -0.83 4.20
N MET A 7 -12.67 -1.61 3.82
CA MET A 7 -12.68 -2.46 2.64
C MET A 7 -12.89 -3.92 3.05
N VAL A 8 -13.94 -4.52 2.50
CA VAL A 8 -14.31 -5.93 2.64
C VAL A 8 -14.49 -6.53 1.25
N GLY A 9 -14.57 -7.85 1.16
CA GLY A 9 -14.80 -8.54 -0.10
C GLY A 9 -15.53 -9.86 0.10
N ASP A 10 -15.63 -10.62 -0.99
CA ASP A 10 -16.14 -11.98 -0.96
C ASP A 10 -15.26 -12.93 -0.13
N PRO A 11 -15.72 -14.15 0.20
CA PRO A 11 -14.95 -15.11 1.00
C PRO A 11 -13.57 -15.48 0.45
N THR A 12 -13.34 -15.32 -0.85
CA THR A 12 -12.03 -15.58 -1.48
C THR A 12 -11.08 -14.42 -1.21
N ILE A 13 -11.54 -13.17 -1.39
CA ILE A 13 -10.75 -11.97 -1.09
C ILE A 13 -10.44 -11.88 0.41
N MET A 14 -11.38 -12.27 1.28
CA MET A 14 -11.21 -12.23 2.74
C MET A 14 -10.09 -13.16 3.25
N LYS A 15 -9.55 -14.06 2.42
CA LYS A 15 -8.42 -14.94 2.74
C LYS A 15 -7.08 -14.42 2.19
N ARG A 16 -7.07 -13.33 1.43
CA ARG A 16 -5.85 -12.85 0.77
C ARG A 16 -4.94 -12.14 1.77
N PRO A 17 -3.62 -12.38 1.73
CA PRO A 17 -2.67 -11.70 2.60
C PRO A 17 -2.54 -10.23 2.20
N MET A 18 -2.97 -9.34 3.08
CA MET A 18 -2.95 -7.88 2.88
C MET A 18 -1.80 -7.19 3.59
N GLY A 19 -1.10 -7.86 4.51
CA GLY A 19 0.08 -7.31 5.19
C GLY A 19 1.15 -6.81 4.21
N ARG A 20 1.35 -7.49 3.08
CA ARG A 20 2.30 -7.07 2.03
C ARG A 20 1.99 -5.70 1.40
N VAL A 21 0.75 -5.23 1.51
CA VAL A 21 0.32 -3.89 1.06
C VAL A 21 0.23 -2.93 2.24
N ALA A 22 -0.40 -3.35 3.35
CA ALA A 22 -0.60 -2.50 4.52
C ALA A 22 0.72 -2.06 5.15
N ASN A 23 1.69 -2.97 5.27
CA ASN A 23 2.97 -2.70 5.96
C ASN A 23 3.77 -1.55 5.33
N PRO A 24 4.09 -1.55 4.02
CA PRO A 24 4.84 -0.44 3.43
C PRO A 24 4.06 0.87 3.48
N VAL A 25 2.74 0.85 3.26
CA VAL A 25 1.94 2.10 3.30
C VAL A 25 1.83 2.64 4.74
N ASN A 26 1.75 1.78 5.76
CA ASN A 26 1.86 2.19 7.15
C ASN A 26 3.23 2.75 7.50
N SER A 27 4.31 2.25 6.89
CA SER A 27 5.65 2.81 7.09
C SER A 27 5.77 4.26 6.56
N MET A 28 4.89 4.65 5.64
CA MET A 28 4.73 6.03 5.16
C MET A 28 3.90 6.90 6.13
N GLY A 29 3.44 6.38 7.26
CA GLY A 29 2.60 7.09 8.22
C GLY A 29 1.09 6.97 7.97
N ALA A 30 0.65 6.02 7.14
CA ALA A 30 -0.77 5.68 7.04
C ALA A 30 -1.25 4.96 8.31
N ASN A 31 -2.56 5.03 8.56
CA ASN A 31 -3.21 4.31 9.65
C ASN A 31 -4.10 3.20 9.08
N ILE A 32 -3.47 2.10 8.68
CA ILE A 32 -4.14 0.93 8.12
C ILE A 32 -4.08 -0.22 9.11
N THR A 33 -5.24 -0.75 9.49
CA THR A 33 -5.35 -1.97 10.28
C THR A 33 -5.96 -3.09 9.44
N ILE A 34 -5.52 -4.31 9.73
CA ILE A 34 -5.98 -5.56 9.11
C ILE A 34 -6.25 -6.57 10.23
N SER A 35 -6.85 -7.71 9.90
CA SER A 35 -7.07 -8.77 10.90
C SER A 35 -5.75 -9.32 11.46
N ASP A 36 -5.80 -9.96 12.63
CA ASP A 36 -4.62 -10.63 13.22
C ASP A 36 -4.04 -11.72 12.31
N ALA A 37 -4.87 -12.30 11.43
CA ALA A 37 -4.45 -13.26 10.42
C ALA A 37 -3.75 -12.61 9.21
N GLY A 38 -3.63 -11.27 9.17
CA GLY A 38 -3.01 -10.53 8.09
C GLY A 38 -3.88 -10.41 6.82
N THR A 39 -5.19 -10.60 6.94
CA THR A 39 -6.17 -10.60 5.84
C THR A 39 -7.21 -9.47 6.02
N PRO A 40 -8.12 -9.24 5.05
CA PRO A 40 -9.22 -8.31 5.25
C PRO A 40 -10.12 -8.72 6.44
N PRO A 41 -10.91 -7.80 7.03
CA PRO A 41 -11.19 -6.44 6.56
C PRO A 41 -9.96 -5.53 6.65
N VAL A 42 -9.79 -4.66 5.66
CA VAL A 42 -8.79 -3.59 5.72
C VAL A 42 -9.49 -2.31 6.15
N VAL A 43 -9.10 -1.76 7.28
CA VAL A 43 -9.62 -0.50 7.81
C VAL A 43 -8.55 0.55 7.65
N ILE A 44 -8.87 1.66 7.01
CA ILE A 44 -8.00 2.81 6.86
C ILE A 44 -8.63 3.96 7.63
N GLU A 45 -7.98 4.39 8.69
CA GLU A 45 -8.38 5.55 9.46
C GLU A 45 -7.73 6.83 8.89
N PRO A 46 -8.25 8.02 9.24
CA PRO A 46 -7.59 9.28 8.92
C PRO A 46 -6.13 9.28 9.39
N ALA A 47 -5.23 9.66 8.49
CA ALA A 47 -3.82 9.85 8.86
C ALA A 47 -3.69 11.15 9.66
N GLN A 48 -2.77 11.18 10.64
CA GLN A 48 -2.54 12.36 11.49
C GLN A 48 -1.86 13.53 10.75
N GLY A 49 -1.43 13.31 9.51
CA GLY A 49 -0.76 14.29 8.66
C GLY A 49 -0.54 13.75 7.25
N PRO A 50 0.19 14.48 6.39
CA PRO A 50 0.62 13.97 5.11
C PRO A 50 1.47 12.71 5.28
N LEU A 51 1.44 11.83 4.28
CA LEU A 51 2.31 10.66 4.27
C LEU A 51 3.76 11.11 4.12
N LYS A 52 4.69 10.25 4.52
CA LYS A 52 6.12 10.48 4.39
C LYS A 52 6.69 9.59 3.30
N ALA A 53 7.54 10.16 2.46
CA ALA A 53 8.26 9.39 1.47
C ALA A 53 9.14 8.32 2.13
N ILE A 54 9.29 7.19 1.44
CA ILE A 54 10.11 6.06 1.88
C ILE A 54 11.05 5.59 0.78
N HIS A 55 12.15 4.94 1.18
CA HIS A 55 12.90 4.04 0.31
C HIS A 55 12.41 2.62 0.59
N TYR A 56 11.80 1.97 -0.39
CA TYR A 56 11.21 0.65 -0.23
C TYR A 56 11.88 -0.38 -1.13
N ASP A 57 12.67 -1.25 -0.51
CA ASP A 57 13.19 -2.46 -1.14
C ASP A 57 12.09 -3.53 -1.16
N MET A 58 11.58 -3.85 -2.35
CA MET A 58 10.47 -4.79 -2.48
C MET A 58 10.93 -6.22 -2.16
N PRO A 59 10.36 -6.89 -1.13
CA PRO A 59 10.74 -8.26 -0.78
C PRO A 59 10.14 -9.30 -1.74
N VAL A 60 9.25 -8.88 -2.65
CA VAL A 60 8.52 -9.75 -3.57
C VAL A 60 8.25 -9.04 -4.89
N VAL A 61 8.33 -9.76 -6.01
CA VAL A 61 7.92 -9.25 -7.32
C VAL A 61 6.38 -9.17 -7.37
N SER A 62 5.82 -8.01 -7.00
CA SER A 62 4.37 -7.83 -6.95
C SER A 62 3.93 -6.47 -7.47
N ALA A 63 3.29 -6.47 -8.63
CA ALA A 63 2.69 -5.25 -9.20
C ALA A 63 1.66 -4.62 -8.26
N GLN A 64 0.91 -5.41 -7.48
CA GLN A 64 -0.08 -4.87 -6.54
C GLN A 64 0.56 -4.08 -5.40
N VAL A 65 1.67 -4.57 -4.84
CA VAL A 65 2.42 -3.85 -3.80
C VAL A 65 3.05 -2.60 -4.39
N LYS A 66 3.68 -2.71 -5.57
CA LYS A 66 4.26 -1.57 -6.28
C LYS A 66 3.23 -0.48 -6.53
N SER A 67 2.10 -0.81 -7.15
CA SER A 67 1.01 0.14 -7.44
C SER A 67 0.49 0.80 -6.17
N ALA A 68 0.30 0.06 -5.08
CA ALA A 68 -0.20 0.63 -3.83
C ALA A 68 0.77 1.66 -3.23
N VAL A 69 2.08 1.36 -3.21
CA VAL A 69 3.09 2.30 -2.72
C VAL A 69 3.23 3.51 -3.64
N LEU A 70 3.21 3.32 -4.96
CA LEU A 70 3.24 4.42 -5.93
C LEU A 70 2.04 5.36 -5.78
N LEU A 71 0.82 4.83 -5.61
CA LEU A 71 -0.37 5.64 -5.39
C LEU A 71 -0.32 6.38 -4.05
N ALA A 72 0.18 5.74 -2.99
CA ALA A 72 0.38 6.40 -1.70
C ALA A 72 1.43 7.52 -1.78
N ALA A 73 2.48 7.32 -2.59
CA ALA A 73 3.56 8.29 -2.78
C ALA A 73 3.09 9.60 -3.41
N LEU A 74 2.00 9.61 -4.18
CA LEU A 74 1.40 10.84 -4.72
C LEU A 74 0.94 11.81 -3.63
N TYR A 75 0.66 11.29 -2.42
CA TYR A 75 0.21 12.06 -1.27
C TYR A 75 1.27 12.16 -0.16
N ALA A 76 2.50 11.76 -0.46
CA ALA A 76 3.60 11.76 0.49
C ALA A 76 4.52 12.97 0.29
N GLU A 77 5.01 13.52 1.39
CA GLU A 77 6.05 14.55 1.38
C GLU A 77 7.42 13.93 1.08
N GLY A 78 8.09 14.47 0.07
CA GLY A 78 9.42 14.05 -0.37
C GLY A 78 9.38 13.09 -1.57
N THR A 79 10.49 12.39 -1.81
CA THR A 79 10.65 11.47 -2.94
C THR A 79 10.61 10.03 -2.48
N THR A 80 9.54 9.30 -2.84
CA THR A 80 9.46 7.86 -2.59
C THR A 80 10.24 7.12 -3.67
N THR A 81 11.14 6.23 -3.25
CA THR A 81 11.92 5.37 -4.16
C THR A 81 11.53 3.92 -3.92
N ILE A 82 11.21 3.19 -4.98
CA ILE A 82 10.92 1.76 -4.92
C ILE A 82 12.02 1.02 -5.67
N LYS A 83 12.65 0.05 -5.01
CA LYS A 83 13.64 -0.84 -5.63
C LYS A 83 13.03 -2.22 -5.84
N GLU A 84 12.95 -2.63 -7.08
CA GLU A 84 12.42 -3.94 -7.47
C GLU A 84 13.53 -5.01 -7.45
N ILE A 85 13.24 -6.20 -6.92
CA ILE A 85 14.12 -7.38 -6.99
C ILE A 85 13.99 -8.16 -8.32
N GLY A 86 13.03 -7.77 -9.17
CA GLY A 86 12.75 -8.37 -10.47
C GLY A 86 11.55 -7.68 -11.14
N PRO A 87 11.36 -7.86 -12.46
CA PRO A 87 10.37 -7.09 -13.20
C PRO A 87 8.94 -7.49 -12.81
N ALA A 88 8.15 -6.53 -12.33
CA ALA A 88 6.70 -6.62 -12.25
C ALA A 88 6.05 -5.83 -13.41
N ARG A 89 4.79 -6.14 -13.75
CA ARG A 89 3.99 -5.35 -14.72
C ARG A 89 4.06 -3.85 -14.38
N ASP A 90 4.12 -2.99 -15.39
CA ASP A 90 4.45 -1.57 -15.30
C ASP A 90 3.26 -0.63 -15.63
N HIS A 91 2.02 -1.14 -15.58
CA HIS A 91 0.84 -0.38 -16.00
C HIS A 91 0.62 0.89 -15.17
N THR A 92 0.87 0.85 -13.86
CA THR A 92 0.67 2.03 -12.99
C THR A 92 1.68 3.12 -13.34
N GLU A 93 2.93 2.76 -13.59
CA GLU A 93 3.98 3.69 -13.99
C GLU A 93 3.66 4.35 -15.32
N ARG A 94 3.09 3.61 -16.27
CA ARG A 94 2.63 4.17 -17.55
C ARG A 94 1.44 5.12 -17.39
N MET A 95 0.54 4.84 -16.45
CA MET A 95 -0.60 5.72 -16.15
C MET A 95 -0.19 7.02 -15.42
N LEU A 96 0.93 7.01 -14.70
CA LEU A 96 1.44 8.15 -13.93
C LEU A 96 2.36 9.08 -14.74
N LYS A 97 2.74 8.70 -15.97
CA LYS A 97 3.45 9.57 -16.91
C LYS A 97 2.49 10.55 -17.58
#